data_AF-A0A7X7SGM9-F1
#
_entry.id   AF-A0A7X7SGM9-F1
#
_cell.length_a   1.000
_cell.length_b   1.000
_cell.length_c   1.000
_cell.angle_alpha   90.00
_cell.angle_beta   90.00
_cell.angle_gamma   90.00
#
_symmetry.space_group_name_H-M   'P 1'
#
loop_
_entity.id
_entity.type
_entity.pdbx_description
1 polymer ?
#
loop_
_entity_poly.entity_id
_entity_poly.type
_entity_poly.pdbx_seq_one_letter_code
_entity_poly.pdbx_strand_id
1 'polypeptide(L)' 'HLVNPGDLVILIAYGVMNEAELRDYAPRVVFVDADNNQVELGSDPAHAPEGSGLITPRMLSTAH' A
#
# COMPACT_ATOMS: atom_id res chain seq x y z
N HIS A 1 -22.68 11.02 -0.16
CA HIS A 1 -22.17 9.64 0.01
C HIS A 1 -21.01 9.52 -0.95
N LEU A 2 -19.76 9.34 -0.47
CA LEU A 2 -18.54 9.49 -1.30
C LEU A 2 -17.92 8.15 -1.73
N VAL A 3 -18.51 7.04 -1.30
CA VAL A 3 -18.07 5.68 -1.59
C VAL A 3 -19.32 4.79 -1.65
N ASN A 4 -19.41 3.91 -2.65
CA ASN A 4 -20.52 3.00 -2.85
C ASN A 4 -20.07 1.54 -2.68
N PRO A 5 -21.01 0.62 -2.37
CA PRO A 5 -20.70 -0.81 -2.41
C PRO A 5 -20.13 -1.22 -3.77
N GLY A 6 -18.94 -1.86 -3.76
CA GLY A 6 -18.23 -2.30 -4.96
C GLY A 6 -17.08 -1.38 -5.41
N ASP A 7 -16.91 -0.22 -4.78
CA ASP A 7 -15.77 0.66 -5.08
C ASP A 7 -14.46 0.07 -4.55
N LEU A 8 -13.41 0.08 -5.37
CA LEU A 8 -12.05 -0.18 -4.93
C LEU A 8 -11.50 1.07 -4.23
N VAL A 9 -11.04 0.90 -2.99
CA VAL A 9 -10.56 2.01 -2.14
C VAL A 9 -9.21 1.68 -1.52
N ILE A 10 -8.43 2.72 -1.19
CA ILE A 10 -7.18 2.60 -0.44
C ILE A 10 -7.39 3.22 0.95
N LEU A 11 -7.06 2.47 2.00
CA LEU A 11 -7.08 2.95 3.38
C LEU A 11 -5.67 3.28 3.84
N ILE A 12 -5.44 4.50 4.33
CA ILE A 12 -4.13 4.96 4.82
C ILE A 12 -4.29 5.50 6.24
N ALA A 13 -3.47 5.01 7.15
CA ALA A 13 -3.35 5.53 8.51
C ALA A 13 -2.02 6.30 8.64
N TYR A 14 -2.08 7.46 9.31
CA TYR A 14 -0.91 8.30 9.57
C TYR A 14 -0.58 8.29 11.07
N GLY A 15 0.70 8.18 11.38
CA GLY A 15 1.23 8.32 12.74
C GLY A 15 2.21 9.48 12.80
N VAL A 16 2.15 10.25 13.88
CA VAL A 16 3.21 11.23 14.21
C VAL A 16 4.27 10.51 15.02
N MET A 17 5.51 10.59 14.59
CA MET A 17 6.66 9.92 15.21
C MET A 17 7.84 10.87 15.28
N ASN A 18 8.70 10.69 16.28
CA ASN A 18 9.93 11.45 16.42
C ASN A 18 11.05 10.84 15.54
N GLU A 19 12.18 11.53 15.44
CA GLU A 19 13.28 11.12 14.55
C GLU A 19 13.88 9.74 14.91
N ALA A 20 13.92 9.40 16.20
CA ALA A 20 14.42 8.11 16.65
C ALA A 20 13.46 6.98 16.25
N GLU A 21 12.15 7.20 16.37
CA GLU A 21 11.11 6.26 15.96
C GLU A 21 11.04 6.08 14.43
N LEU A 22 11.30 7.15 13.66
CA LEU A 22 11.25 7.11 12.19
C LEU A 22 12.31 6.19 11.58
N ARG A 23 13.50 6.10 12.19
CA ARG A 23 14.61 5.29 11.67
C ARG A 23 14.28 3.80 11.61
N ASP A 24 13.54 3.32 12.60
CA ASP A 24 13.16 1.91 12.72
C ASP A 24 11.70 1.66 12.29
N TYR A 25 11.01 2.70 11.78
CA TYR A 25 9.62 2.59 11.38
C TYR A 25 9.45 1.77 10.10
N ALA A 26 8.76 0.64 10.23
CA ALA A 26 8.31 -0.18 9.11
C ALA A 26 6.78 -0.07 9.01
N PRO A 27 6.22 0.57 7.96
CA PRO A 27 4.77 0.63 7.79
C PRO A 27 4.20 -0.78 7.59
N ARG A 28 2.91 -0.96 7.85
CA ARG A 28 2.20 -2.22 7.54
C ARG A 28 1.36 -2.01 6.30
N VAL A 29 1.78 -2.63 5.20
CA VAL A 29 1.11 -2.60 3.91
C VAL A 29 0.41 -3.93 3.72
N VAL A 30 -0.91 -3.90 3.55
CA VAL A 30 -1.75 -5.09 3.41
C VAL A 30 -2.39 -5.08 2.04
N PHE A 31 -2.17 -6.15 1.28
CA PHE A 31 -2.91 -6.41 0.05
C PHE A 31 -4.03 -7.40 0.34
N VAL A 32 -5.18 -7.18 -0.29
CA VAL A 32 -6.37 -8.02 -0.16
C VAL A 32 -6.83 -8.55 -1.52
N ASP A 33 -7.53 -9.68 -1.51
CA ASP A 33 -8.22 -10.23 -2.68
C ASP A 33 -9.60 -9.55 -2.90
N ALA A 34 -10.33 -10.04 -3.91
CA ALA A 34 -11.66 -9.54 -4.27
C ALA A 34 -12.73 -9.76 -3.17
N ASP A 35 -12.48 -10.69 -2.24
CA ASP A 35 -13.36 -11.00 -1.10
C ASP A 35 -12.90 -10.29 0.18
N ASN A 36 -11.93 -9.36 0.08
CA ASN A 36 -11.29 -8.63 1.16
C ASN A 36 -10.48 -9.50 2.14
N ASN A 37 -10.04 -10.69 1.73
CA ASN A 37 -9.11 -11.49 2.53
C ASN A 37 -7.68 -11.01 2.30
N GLN A 38 -6.87 -11.00 3.36
CA GLN A 38 -5.45 -10.68 3.27
C GLN A 38 -4.71 -11.70 2.40
N VAL A 39 -4.02 -11.22 1.37
CA VAL A 39 -3.15 -12.04 0.51
C VAL A 39 -1.67 -11.78 0.75
N GLU A 40 -1.30 -10.57 1.17
CA GLU A 40 0.09 -10.20 1.42
C GLU A 40 0.19 -9.17 2.55
N LEU A 41 1.25 -9.26 3.34
CA LEU A 41 1.63 -8.29 4.36
C LEU A 41 3.11 -7.95 4.18
N GLY A 42 3.39 -6.67 3.97
CA GLY A 42 4.74 -6.15 3.81
C GLY A 42 4.92 -4.81 4.50
N SER A 43 6.11 -4.24 4.31
CA SER A 43 6.45 -2.91 4.81
C SER A 43 6.95 -1.95 3.74
N ASP A 44 6.88 -2.36 2.47
CA ASP A 44 7.23 -1.52 1.34
C ASP A 44 5.96 -0.97 0.68
N PRO A 45 5.64 0.33 0.83
CA PRO A 45 4.46 0.93 0.22
C PRO A 45 4.57 1.07 -1.30
N ALA A 46 5.77 0.93 -1.87
CA ALA A 46 5.98 1.00 -3.31
C ALA A 46 6.08 -0.40 -3.95
N HIS A 47 5.89 -1.49 -3.19
CA HIS A 47 5.73 -2.82 -3.73
C HIS A 47 4.32 -3.00 -4.32
N ALA A 48 4.23 -3.67 -5.46
CA ALA A 48 2.97 -4.11 -6.04
C ALA A 48 3.07 -5.61 -6.32
N PRO A 49 2.16 -6.45 -5.77
CA PRO A 49 2.19 -7.89 -6.00
C PRO A 49 2.05 -8.23 -7.48
N GLU A 50 2.74 -9.27 -7.93
CA GLU A 50 2.65 -9.75 -9.31
C GLU A 50 1.21 -10.13 -9.66
N GLY A 51 0.75 -9.74 -10.86
CA GLY A 51 -0.61 -10.03 -11.31
C GLY A 51 -1.71 -9.15 -10.71
N SER A 52 -1.39 -8.23 -9.79
CA SER A 52 -2.39 -7.30 -9.20
C SER A 52 -2.93 -6.24 -10.18
N GLY A 53 -2.27 -6.05 -11.33
CA GLY A 53 -2.58 -4.97 -12.27
C GLY A 53 -2.16 -3.57 -11.80
N LEU A 54 -1.54 -3.46 -10.62
CA LEU A 54 -1.01 -2.21 -10.06
C LEU A 54 0.37 -1.90 -10.64
N ILE A 55 0.67 -0.61 -10.81
CA ILE A 55 1.97 -0.14 -11.31
C ILE A 55 2.88 0.15 -10.12
N THR A 56 4.07 -0.48 -10.13
CA THR A 56 5.14 -0.16 -9.19
C THR A 56 5.72 1.23 -9.52
N PRO A 57 5.71 2.22 -8.61
CA PRO A 57 6.20 3.57 -8.89
C PRO A 57 7.67 3.62 -9.33
N ARG A 58 8.49 2.66 -8.89
CA ARG A 58 9.91 2.53 -9.28
C ARG A 58 10.09 2.28 -10.78
N MET A 59 9.11 1.68 -11.45
CA MET A 59 9.12 1.47 -12.90
C MET A 59 8.82 2.75 -13.70
N LEU A 60 8.22 3.78 -13.06
CA LEU A 60 7.99 5.08 -13.70
C LEU A 60 9.27 5.94 -13.71
N SER A 61 10.18 5.72 -12.76
CA SER A 61 11.45 6.47 -12.64
C SER A 61 12.46 6.14 -13.74
N THR A 62 12.33 5.00 -14.43
CA THR A 62 13.26 4.52 -15.45
C THR A 62 12.91 4.99 -16.86
N ALA A 63 11.82 5.74 -17.02
CA ALA A 63 11.34 6.25 -18.31
C ALA A 63 11.92 7.63 -18.71
N HIS A 64 13.06 8.03 -18.14
CA HIS A 64 13.74 9.30 -18.45
C HIS A 64 14.96 9.11 -19.35
#